data_AF-A0AAN9SH82-F1
#
_entry.id   AF-A0AAN9SH82-F1
#
_cell.length_a   1.000
_cell.length_b   1.000
_cell.length_c   1.000
_cell.angle_alpha   90.00
_cell.angle_beta   90.00
_cell.angle_gamma   90.00
#
_symmetry.space_group_name_H-M   'P 1'
#
loop_
_entity.id
_entity.type
_entity.pdbx_description
1 polymer ?
#
loop_
_entity_poly.entity_id
_entity_poly.type
_entity_poly.pdbx_seq_one_letter_code
_entity_poly.pdbx_strand_id
1 'polypeptide(L)'
;MGLIRKRYFLFLFNVYWFLVLPMTDADNTELIYKGCAEQKLQDPSGIFSQNLKSLLDSLVSVSQSGKRVFFTTTSGEGQNVVMGLYQCRGDLSDSACYDCVSKVPDLLDKLCGKVVAARIQLIGCYLRYEIVGFKQVPETQLLYKVCGSKKASYDDGFEERRESAFGMVESGVKNTGNLFYTGSYQSLYVLGQCEGDLAKDDCGDCVKSAEDQAKAQCGDSISAQIYLHKCSISYSFYYKKGSSTSSSPGRAIEKIFSFPCFVVLTMYYTCVSSLPGEKRSLDTQRTVALAVGGFAALGFLIVCLLCLKSVLKKKGDKY
;
A
#
# COMPACT_ATOMS: atom_id res chain seq x y z
N MET A 1 -2.99 -43.29 -27.94
CA MET A 1 -3.56 -42.54 -26.79
C MET A 1 -2.55 -41.71 -25.96
N GLY A 2 -1.25 -41.66 -26.30
CA GLY A 2 -0.25 -40.89 -25.52
C GLY A 2 -0.08 -39.40 -25.88
N LEU A 3 -0.43 -39.00 -27.11
CA LEU A 3 -0.14 -37.63 -27.60
C LEU A 3 -1.13 -36.56 -27.09
N ILE A 4 -2.39 -36.95 -26.87
CA ILE A 4 -3.47 -36.03 -26.46
C ILE A 4 -3.30 -35.64 -24.98
N ARG A 5 -2.94 -36.59 -24.11
CA ARG A 5 -2.70 -36.37 -22.67
C ARG A 5 -1.53 -35.39 -22.40
N LYS A 6 -0.53 -35.36 -23.28
CA LYS A 6 0.64 -34.47 -23.19
C LYS A 6 0.31 -33.02 -23.58
N ARG A 7 -0.62 -32.82 -24.53
CA ARG A 7 -1.11 -31.48 -24.92
C ARG A 7 -2.00 -30.84 -23.86
N TYR A 8 -2.86 -31.61 -23.20
CA TYR A 8 -3.68 -31.09 -22.08
C TYR A 8 -2.83 -30.66 -20.87
N PHE A 9 -1.77 -31.41 -20.54
CA PHE A 9 -0.88 -31.07 -19.42
C PHE A 9 -0.09 -29.78 -19.67
N LEU A 10 0.39 -29.57 -20.90
CA LEU A 10 1.07 -28.33 -21.31
C LEU A 10 0.12 -27.12 -21.35
N PHE A 11 -1.15 -27.34 -21.72
CA PHE A 11 -2.17 -26.30 -21.73
C PHE A 11 -2.55 -25.86 -20.30
N LEU A 12 -2.73 -26.83 -19.38
CA LEU A 12 -3.01 -26.55 -17.97
C LEU A 12 -1.85 -25.84 -17.26
N PHE A 13 -0.60 -26.18 -17.57
CA PHE A 13 0.58 -25.50 -17.03
C PHE A 13 0.72 -24.06 -17.53
N ASN A 14 0.39 -23.81 -18.81
CA ASN A 14 0.36 -22.45 -19.36
C ASN A 14 -0.77 -21.60 -18.78
N VAL A 15 -1.98 -22.16 -18.62
CA VAL A 15 -3.10 -21.44 -18.00
C VAL A 15 -2.84 -21.14 -16.53
N TYR A 16 -2.14 -22.02 -15.80
CA TYR A 16 -1.67 -21.75 -14.42
C TYR A 16 -0.63 -20.62 -14.39
N TRP A 17 0.33 -20.60 -15.33
CA TRP A 17 1.34 -19.53 -15.44
C TRP A 17 0.74 -18.16 -15.80
N PHE A 18 -0.34 -18.14 -16.59
CA PHE A 18 -1.08 -16.92 -16.96
C PHE A 18 -2.08 -16.45 -15.88
N LEU A 19 -2.52 -17.33 -14.96
CA LEU A 19 -3.43 -16.99 -13.85
C LEU A 19 -2.71 -16.38 -12.64
N VAL A 20 -1.39 -16.50 -12.55
CA VAL A 20 -0.56 -15.80 -11.56
C VAL A 20 0.11 -14.59 -12.23
N LEU A 21 -0.67 -13.73 -12.86
CA LEU A 21 -0.21 -12.36 -13.01
C LEU A 21 -0.19 -11.79 -11.58
N PRO A 22 0.97 -11.36 -11.04
CA PRO A 22 0.95 -10.64 -9.78
C PRO A 22 -0.01 -9.46 -9.97
N MET A 23 -0.99 -9.34 -9.08
CA MET A 23 -1.66 -8.06 -8.93
C MET A 23 -0.52 -7.04 -8.78
N THR A 24 -0.51 -6.01 -9.61
CA THR A 24 0.38 -4.88 -9.38
C THR A 24 -0.07 -4.28 -8.06
N ASP A 25 0.56 -4.71 -6.98
CA ASP A 25 0.45 -4.05 -5.70
C ASP A 25 0.84 -2.59 -5.92
N ALA A 26 0.23 -1.68 -5.18
CA ALA A 26 0.72 -0.30 -5.19
C ALA A 26 2.21 -0.35 -4.82
N ASP A 27 3.09 0.24 -5.62
CA ASP A 27 4.52 0.21 -5.32
C ASP A 27 4.79 1.05 -4.08
N ASN A 28 4.75 0.40 -2.93
CA ASN A 28 4.98 1.02 -1.63
C ASN A 28 6.47 1.35 -1.41
N THR A 29 7.34 0.98 -2.35
CA THR A 29 8.80 1.10 -2.24
C THR A 29 9.39 2.23 -3.06
N GLU A 30 8.57 2.96 -3.82
CA GLU A 30 9.03 4.13 -4.58
C GLU A 30 9.51 5.24 -3.63
N LEU A 31 10.67 5.84 -3.96
CA LEU A 31 11.29 6.91 -3.19
C LEU A 31 10.51 8.21 -3.34
N ILE A 32 10.09 8.80 -2.23
CA ILE A 32 9.50 10.14 -2.19
C ILE A 32 10.59 11.19 -2.00
N TYR A 33 11.37 11.06 -0.92
CA TYR A 33 12.50 11.94 -0.65
C TYR A 33 13.53 11.29 0.27
N LYS A 34 14.72 11.89 0.28
CA LYS A 34 15.80 11.57 1.22
C LYS A 34 16.19 12.81 2.02
N GLY A 35 16.58 12.62 3.26
CA GLY A 35 17.28 13.60 4.08
C GLY A 35 18.59 12.99 4.56
N CYS A 36 19.72 13.64 4.29
CA CYS A 36 21.03 13.20 4.78
C CYS A 36 21.66 14.36 5.54
N ALA A 37 22.28 14.09 6.70
CA ALA A 37 23.04 15.08 7.41
C ALA A 37 24.25 15.55 6.59
N GLU A 38 24.59 16.83 6.71
CA GLU A 38 25.79 17.40 6.08
C GLU A 38 27.06 16.90 6.78
N GLN A 39 26.97 16.63 8.08
CA GLN A 39 28.08 16.12 8.86
C GLN A 39 28.38 14.68 8.47
N LYS A 40 29.61 14.47 7.99
CA LYS A 40 30.15 13.14 7.72
C LYS A 40 30.36 12.40 9.03
N LEU A 41 30.09 11.10 8.98
CA LEU A 41 30.38 10.21 10.07
C LEU A 41 31.90 9.99 10.17
N GLN A 42 32.48 10.30 11.33
CA GLN A 42 33.87 9.94 11.66
C GLN A 42 33.87 8.63 12.44
N ASP A 43 34.40 7.58 11.82
CA ASP A 43 34.39 6.22 12.39
C ASP A 43 35.72 5.50 12.14
N PRO A 44 36.83 5.96 12.76
CA PRO A 44 38.15 5.38 12.54
C PRO A 44 38.26 3.94 13.06
N SER A 45 37.47 3.56 14.07
CA SER A 45 37.46 2.22 14.66
C SER A 45 36.46 1.27 13.98
N GLY A 46 35.55 1.78 13.16
CA GLY A 46 34.49 1.01 12.51
C GLY A 46 33.32 0.63 13.44
N ILE A 47 33.37 1.03 14.72
CA ILE A 47 32.38 0.68 15.74
C ILE A 47 31.02 1.30 15.39
N PHE A 48 31.00 2.53 14.89
CA PHE A 48 29.74 3.17 14.54
C PHE A 48 29.06 2.44 13.38
N SER A 49 29.81 2.12 12.33
CA SER A 49 29.30 1.40 11.17
C SER A 49 28.71 0.05 11.58
N GLN A 50 29.31 -0.62 12.57
CA GLN A 50 28.78 -1.86 13.15
C GLN A 50 27.48 -1.63 13.93
N ASN A 51 27.43 -0.61 14.79
CA ASN A 51 26.23 -0.26 15.56
C ASN A 51 25.07 0.16 14.65
N LEU A 52 25.34 0.96 13.62
CA LEU A 52 24.34 1.33 12.62
C LEU A 52 23.84 0.10 11.87
N LYS A 53 24.72 -0.82 11.46
CA LYS A 53 24.31 -2.07 10.83
C LYS A 53 23.40 -2.90 11.76
N SER A 54 23.81 -3.06 13.02
CA SER A 54 23.01 -3.78 14.03
C SER A 54 21.64 -3.13 14.26
N LEU A 55 21.58 -1.80 14.29
CA LEU A 55 20.34 -1.03 14.39
C LEU A 55 19.42 -1.33 13.19
N LEU A 56 19.93 -1.19 11.96
CA LEU A 56 19.15 -1.43 10.74
C LEU A 56 18.65 -2.88 10.65
N ASP A 57 19.51 -3.85 10.97
CA ASP A 57 19.13 -5.27 11.01
C ASP A 57 18.01 -5.52 12.03
N SER A 58 18.07 -4.87 13.21
CA SER A 58 17.01 -4.95 14.23
C SER A 58 15.69 -4.37 13.75
N LEU A 59 15.71 -3.19 13.11
CA LEU A 59 14.52 -2.54 12.56
C LEU A 59 13.85 -3.41 11.49
N VAL A 60 14.63 -3.97 10.56
CA VAL A 60 14.12 -4.88 9.51
C VAL A 60 13.60 -6.20 10.10
N SER A 61 14.29 -6.76 11.10
CA SER A 61 13.84 -7.98 11.75
C SER A 61 12.50 -7.80 12.48
N VAL A 62 12.30 -6.66 13.13
CA VAL A 62 11.03 -6.37 13.83
C VAL A 62 9.89 -6.12 12.83
N SER A 63 10.14 -5.45 11.70
CA SER A 63 9.11 -5.28 10.67
C SER A 63 8.66 -6.62 10.07
N GLN A 64 9.59 -7.59 9.91
CA GLN A 64 9.28 -8.94 9.47
C GLN A 64 8.36 -9.69 10.43
N SER A 65 8.46 -9.42 11.73
CA SER A 65 7.65 -10.11 12.74
C SER A 65 6.16 -9.75 12.66
N GLY A 66 5.78 -8.70 11.91
CA GLY A 66 4.40 -8.29 11.66
C GLY A 66 3.67 -7.75 12.88
N LYS A 67 4.39 -7.35 13.94
CA LYS A 67 3.75 -6.99 15.21
C LYS A 67 3.53 -5.50 15.38
N ARG A 68 4.16 -4.64 14.57
CA ARG A 68 4.20 -3.19 14.81
C ARG A 68 4.30 -2.39 13.52
N VAL A 69 3.45 -1.39 13.37
CA VAL A 69 3.55 -0.37 12.29
C VAL A 69 4.63 0.68 12.58
N PHE A 70 5.03 0.82 13.83
CA PHE A 70 6.04 1.73 14.34
C PHE A 70 6.98 1.00 15.29
N PHE A 71 8.28 1.21 15.13
CA PHE A 71 9.26 0.69 16.08
C PHE A 71 10.48 1.60 16.12
N THR A 72 10.95 1.88 17.33
CA THR A 72 12.17 2.64 17.61
C THR A 72 13.08 1.81 18.49
N THR A 73 14.39 1.91 18.27
CA THR A 73 15.41 1.22 19.07
C THR A 73 16.73 1.96 19.00
N THR A 74 17.68 1.52 19.81
CA THR A 74 19.04 2.08 19.87
C THR A 74 20.07 0.96 19.77
N SER A 75 21.24 1.26 19.24
CA SER A 75 22.38 0.33 19.22
C SER A 75 23.68 1.04 19.58
N GLY A 76 24.57 0.34 20.29
CA GLY A 76 25.84 0.87 20.78
C GLY A 76 25.79 1.41 22.21
N GLU A 77 26.94 1.91 22.69
CA GLU A 77 27.13 2.44 24.04
C GLU A 77 27.94 3.74 24.02
N GLY A 78 27.74 4.59 25.04
CA GLY A 78 28.46 5.85 25.21
C GLY A 78 28.25 6.83 24.05
N GLN A 79 29.34 7.28 23.44
CA GLN A 79 29.32 8.22 22.31
C GLN A 79 29.00 7.56 20.96
N ASN A 80 28.96 6.22 20.90
CA ASN A 80 28.70 5.47 19.67
C ASN A 80 27.25 5.00 19.56
N VAL A 81 26.35 5.53 20.40
CA VAL A 81 24.93 5.20 20.38
C VAL A 81 24.28 5.79 19.13
N VAL A 82 23.60 4.92 18.40
CA VAL A 82 22.77 5.28 17.24
C VAL A 82 21.32 5.00 17.59
N MET A 83 20.47 5.98 17.40
CA MET A 83 19.03 5.86 17.55
C MET A 83 18.40 5.73 16.17
N GLY A 84 17.32 4.96 16.05
CA GLY A 84 16.59 4.90 14.81
C GLY A 84 15.23 4.26 14.95
N LEU A 85 14.41 4.50 13.95
CA LEU A 85 13.05 4.02 13.91
C LEU A 85 12.59 3.79 12.48
N TYR A 86 11.56 2.96 12.35
CA TYR A 86 10.74 2.92 11.15
C TYR A 86 9.28 3.22 11.49
N GLN A 87 8.56 3.71 10.49
CA GLN A 87 7.12 3.89 10.51
C GLN A 87 6.56 3.46 9.15
N CYS A 88 5.76 2.41 9.16
CA CYS A 88 4.96 2.00 8.00
C CYS A 88 3.65 2.78 7.95
N ARG A 89 3.07 2.89 6.75
CA ARG A 89 1.74 3.45 6.53
C ARG A 89 0.70 2.56 7.18
N GLY A 90 -0.27 3.16 7.86
CA GLY A 90 -1.14 2.43 8.79
C GLY A 90 -2.15 1.46 8.14
N ASP A 91 -2.31 1.51 6.81
CA ASP A 91 -3.15 0.65 5.99
C ASP A 91 -2.40 -0.53 5.34
N LEU A 92 -1.08 -0.64 5.54
CA LEU A 92 -0.29 -1.73 4.97
C LEU A 92 -0.47 -3.03 5.73
N SER A 93 -0.42 -4.14 4.99
CA SER A 93 -0.21 -5.46 5.59
C SER A 93 1.20 -5.56 6.18
N ASP A 94 1.39 -6.51 7.09
CA ASP A 94 2.69 -6.81 7.67
C ASP A 94 3.75 -7.12 6.60
N SER A 95 3.36 -7.85 5.54
CA SER A 95 4.25 -8.16 4.43
C SER A 95 4.65 -6.91 3.64
N ALA A 96 3.69 -6.03 3.33
CA ALA A 96 3.97 -4.79 2.60
C ALA A 96 4.82 -3.82 3.43
N CYS A 97 4.61 -3.79 4.75
CA CYS A 97 5.44 -3.04 5.69
C CYS A 97 6.88 -3.58 5.70
N TYR A 98 7.08 -4.89 5.83
CA TYR A 98 8.39 -5.52 5.74
C TYR A 98 9.08 -5.26 4.39
N ASP A 99 8.37 -5.45 3.29
CA ASP A 99 8.88 -5.21 1.94
C ASP A 99 9.33 -3.76 1.78
N CYS A 100 8.60 -2.79 2.34
CA CYS A 100 9.01 -1.39 2.33
C CYS A 100 10.26 -1.13 3.19
N VAL A 101 10.24 -1.57 4.45
CA VAL A 101 11.33 -1.29 5.41
C VAL A 101 12.64 -1.95 4.98
N SER A 102 12.57 -3.17 4.41
CA SER A 102 13.75 -3.92 3.96
C SER A 102 14.51 -3.26 2.79
N LYS A 103 13.89 -2.34 2.05
CA LYS A 103 14.57 -1.57 0.99
C LYS A 103 15.40 -0.42 1.52
N VAL A 104 15.07 0.10 2.71
CA VAL A 104 15.66 1.35 3.19
C VAL A 104 17.16 1.24 3.47
N PRO A 105 17.72 0.17 4.08
CA PRO A 105 19.16 0.06 4.31
C PRO A 105 20.01 0.24 3.04
N ASP A 106 19.64 -0.47 1.95
CA ASP A 106 20.33 -0.34 0.66
C ASP A 106 20.21 1.08 0.08
N LEU A 107 19.07 1.74 0.26
CA LEU A 107 18.85 3.11 -0.21
C LEU A 107 19.63 4.13 0.62
N LEU A 108 19.75 3.93 1.93
CA LEU A 108 20.57 4.77 2.81
C LEU A 108 22.03 4.77 2.34
N ASP A 109 22.60 3.59 2.11
CA ASP A 109 23.97 3.43 1.65
C ASP A 109 24.19 4.08 0.28
N LYS A 110 23.27 3.86 -0.67
CA LYS A 110 23.37 4.40 -2.03
C LYS A 110 23.17 5.92 -2.11
N LEU A 111 22.27 6.48 -1.28
CA LEU A 111 21.80 7.85 -1.45
C LEU A 111 22.39 8.85 -0.45
N CYS A 112 22.80 8.40 0.73
CA CYS A 112 23.39 9.24 1.77
C CYS A 112 24.86 8.90 2.07
N GLY A 113 25.29 7.66 1.81
CA GLY A 113 26.60 7.18 2.22
C GLY A 113 26.77 7.25 3.75
N LYS A 114 27.99 7.51 4.22
CA LYS A 114 28.32 7.56 5.65
C LYS A 114 28.11 8.96 6.24
N VAL A 115 26.98 9.16 6.92
CA VAL A 115 26.58 10.42 7.57
C VAL A 115 26.08 10.16 8.97
N VAL A 116 26.03 11.20 9.81
CA VAL A 116 25.63 11.06 11.23
C VAL A 116 24.12 10.90 11.43
N ALA A 117 23.31 11.29 10.45
CA ALA A 117 21.88 11.08 10.46
C ALA A 117 21.34 10.99 9.04
N ALA A 118 20.32 10.17 8.83
CA ALA A 118 19.65 10.06 7.54
C ALA A 118 18.21 9.60 7.70
N ARG A 119 17.39 9.96 6.72
CA ARG A 119 15.98 9.57 6.56
C ARG A 119 15.73 9.22 5.11
N ILE A 120 15.08 8.08 4.88
CA ILE A 120 14.53 7.71 3.57
C ILE A 120 13.02 7.58 3.73
N GLN A 121 12.27 8.34 2.93
CA GLN A 121 10.81 8.27 2.85
C GLN A 121 10.43 7.57 1.55
N LEU A 122 9.75 6.44 1.67
CA LEU A 122 9.08 5.72 0.59
C LEU A 122 7.56 5.95 0.68
N ILE A 123 6.82 5.50 -0.33
CA ILE A 123 5.35 5.55 -0.37
C ILE A 123 4.70 4.82 0.81
N GLY A 124 5.26 3.68 1.20
CA GLY A 124 4.71 2.82 2.23
C GLY A 124 5.31 3.00 3.63
N CYS A 125 6.47 3.62 3.75
CA CYS A 125 7.16 3.69 5.03
C CYS A 125 8.26 4.75 5.00
N TYR A 126 8.78 5.10 6.17
CA TYR A 126 10.10 5.70 6.26
C TYR A 126 10.90 5.03 7.36
N LEU A 127 12.21 5.17 7.25
CA LEU A 127 13.14 4.83 8.31
C LEU A 127 14.15 5.97 8.44
N ARG A 128 14.43 6.35 9.68
CA ARG A 128 15.46 7.33 10.01
C ARG A 128 16.39 6.81 11.10
N TYR A 129 17.64 7.23 11.04
CA TYR A 129 18.60 7.05 12.13
C TYR A 129 19.33 8.37 12.39
N GLU A 130 19.82 8.51 13.61
CA GLU A 130 20.66 9.63 14.03
C GLU A 130 21.56 9.23 15.19
N ILE A 131 22.71 9.89 15.29
CA ILE A 131 23.56 9.78 16.48
C ILE A 131 22.98 10.54 17.65
N VAL A 132 23.29 10.10 18.87
CA VAL A 132 22.99 10.89 20.07
C VAL A 132 23.67 12.25 19.99
N GLY A 133 22.90 13.31 20.33
CA GLY A 133 23.37 14.69 20.26
C GLY A 133 23.26 15.33 18.86
N PHE A 134 22.70 14.63 17.87
CA PHE A 134 22.34 15.26 16.60
C PHE A 134 21.27 16.35 16.81
N LYS A 135 21.29 17.36 15.93
CA LYS A 135 20.46 18.55 16.03
C LYS A 135 18.97 18.18 16.11
N GLN A 136 18.33 18.59 17.19
CA GLN A 136 16.88 18.48 17.34
C GLN A 136 16.16 19.45 16.40
N VAL A 137 15.08 18.99 15.80
CA VAL A 137 14.23 19.75 14.89
C VAL A 137 12.80 19.77 15.41
N PRO A 138 12.04 20.87 15.21
CA PRO A 138 10.65 20.92 15.61
C PRO A 138 9.84 19.79 14.94
N GLU A 139 8.88 19.22 15.68
CA GLU A 139 8.00 18.14 15.20
C GLU A 139 7.25 18.53 13.92
N THR A 140 6.92 19.82 13.81
CA THR A 140 6.16 20.42 12.70
C THR A 140 7.05 21.03 11.61
N GLN A 141 8.38 20.81 11.66
CA GLN A 141 9.26 21.30 10.61
C GLN A 141 8.92 20.64 9.27
N LEU A 142 8.63 21.47 8.26
CA LEU A 142 8.40 21.00 6.89
C LEU A 142 9.69 20.39 6.32
N LEU A 143 9.66 19.09 6.01
CA LEU A 143 10.78 18.35 5.43
C LEU A 143 10.68 18.25 3.92
N TYR A 144 9.47 17.98 3.40
CA TYR A 144 9.25 17.80 1.97
C TYR A 144 7.79 18.05 1.59
N LYS A 145 7.57 18.42 0.33
CA LYS A 145 6.23 18.59 -0.23
C LYS A 145 6.17 18.11 -1.68
N VAL A 146 5.00 17.60 -2.08
CA VAL A 146 4.63 17.35 -3.46
C VAL A 146 3.31 18.04 -3.71
N CYS A 147 3.27 18.99 -4.64
CA CYS A 147 2.03 19.62 -5.07
C CYS A 147 1.63 19.04 -6.43
N GLY A 148 0.37 18.61 -6.56
CA GLY A 148 -0.17 18.12 -7.82
C GLY A 148 -0.58 19.22 -8.79
N SER A 149 -1.27 18.82 -9.85
CA SER A 149 -1.77 19.73 -10.88
C SER A 149 -2.64 20.84 -10.29
N LYS A 150 -2.56 22.02 -10.90
CA LYS A 150 -3.45 23.13 -10.56
C LYS A 150 -4.87 22.86 -11.06
N LYS A 151 -5.85 23.48 -10.41
CA LYS A 151 -7.26 23.46 -10.86
C LYS A 151 -7.37 23.90 -12.33
N ALA A 152 -8.02 23.09 -13.17
CA ALA A 152 -8.29 23.42 -14.58
C ALA A 152 -9.56 24.26 -14.76
N SER A 153 -10.45 24.26 -13.77
CA SER A 153 -11.70 25.01 -13.75
C SER A 153 -11.96 25.50 -12.32
N TYR A 154 -12.64 26.63 -12.21
CA TYR A 154 -13.07 27.23 -10.94
C TYR A 154 -14.16 26.34 -10.32
N ASP A 155 -13.75 25.27 -9.64
CA ASP A 155 -14.63 24.51 -8.76
C ASP A 155 -14.77 25.30 -7.45
N ASP A 156 -15.88 26.04 -7.38
CA ASP A 156 -16.29 26.93 -6.29
C ASP A 156 -16.27 26.26 -4.90
N GLY A 157 -16.37 24.93 -4.83
CA GLY A 157 -16.44 24.20 -3.56
C GLY A 157 -15.14 23.50 -3.12
N PHE A 158 -14.04 23.56 -3.88
CA PHE A 158 -12.86 22.74 -3.55
C PHE A 158 -12.21 23.12 -2.21
N GLU A 159 -12.08 24.41 -1.91
CA GLU A 159 -11.44 24.87 -0.67
C GLU A 159 -12.25 24.47 0.55
N GLU A 160 -13.58 24.62 0.50
CA GLU A 160 -14.49 24.18 1.56
C GLU A 160 -14.44 22.66 1.76
N ARG A 161 -14.44 21.88 0.66
CA ARG A 161 -14.29 20.41 0.73
C ARG A 161 -12.95 20.02 1.33
N ARG A 162 -11.86 20.71 0.98
CA ARG A 162 -10.53 20.48 1.54
C ARG A 162 -10.51 20.76 3.03
N GLU A 163 -11.07 21.89 3.46
CA GLU A 163 -11.14 22.25 4.88
C GLU A 163 -11.94 21.23 5.69
N SER A 164 -13.09 20.81 5.15
CA SER A 164 -13.92 19.78 5.78
C SER A 164 -13.19 18.44 5.90
N ALA A 165 -12.47 18.04 4.85
CA ALA A 165 -11.71 16.80 4.86
C ALA A 165 -10.53 16.86 5.82
N PHE A 166 -9.85 18.01 5.93
CA PHE A 166 -8.79 18.26 6.91
C PHE A 166 -9.29 18.10 8.35
N GLY A 167 -10.43 18.70 8.70
CA GLY A 167 -11.04 18.47 10.02
C GLY A 167 -11.36 17.00 10.33
N MET A 168 -11.65 16.18 9.31
CA MET A 168 -11.81 14.72 9.46
C MET A 168 -10.47 14.03 9.74
N VAL A 169 -9.37 14.48 9.11
CA VAL A 169 -8.02 13.93 9.35
C VAL A 169 -7.57 14.24 10.77
N GLU A 170 -7.66 15.50 11.21
CA GLU A 170 -7.31 15.94 12.56
C GLU A 170 -8.07 15.09 13.61
N SER A 171 -9.39 14.98 13.47
CA SER A 171 -10.20 14.18 14.38
C SER A 171 -9.88 12.68 14.29
N GLY A 172 -9.62 12.19 13.08
CA GLY A 172 -9.39 10.78 12.80
C GLY A 172 -8.11 10.23 13.43
N VAL A 173 -7.01 10.96 13.32
CA VAL A 173 -5.70 10.52 13.86
C VAL A 173 -5.72 10.45 15.40
N LYS A 174 -6.47 11.33 16.06
CA LYS A 174 -6.64 11.34 17.53
C LYS A 174 -7.45 10.15 18.04
N ASN A 175 -8.43 9.73 17.26
CA ASN A 175 -9.39 8.70 17.67
C ASN A 175 -8.99 7.28 17.26
N THR A 176 -8.00 7.14 16.36
CA THR A 176 -7.53 5.83 15.87
C THR A 176 -6.32 5.34 16.67
N GLY A 177 -6.24 4.03 16.91
CA GLY A 177 -5.19 3.43 17.75
C GLY A 177 -3.76 3.57 17.23
N ASN A 178 -3.58 3.74 15.91
CA ASN A 178 -2.27 3.81 15.24
C ASN A 178 -1.91 5.22 14.74
N LEU A 179 -2.58 6.27 15.21
CA LEU A 179 -2.37 7.67 14.79
C LEU A 179 -2.40 7.86 13.26
N PHE A 180 -3.26 7.08 12.60
CA PHE A 180 -3.40 7.01 11.16
C PHE A 180 -4.88 7.12 10.81
N TYR A 181 -5.17 7.89 9.77
CA TYR A 181 -6.52 8.05 9.27
C TYR A 181 -6.54 8.13 7.75
N THR A 182 -7.56 7.52 7.15
CA THR A 182 -7.92 7.74 5.76
C THR A 182 -9.41 7.97 5.66
N GLY A 183 -9.82 8.78 4.70
CA GLY A 183 -11.21 9.10 4.52
C GLY A 183 -11.48 9.73 3.16
N SER A 184 -12.76 9.89 2.86
CA SER A 184 -13.19 10.65 1.69
C SER A 184 -14.30 11.61 2.09
N TYR A 185 -14.17 12.85 1.65
CA TYR A 185 -15.22 13.86 1.77
C TYR A 185 -15.61 14.28 0.35
N GLN A 186 -16.81 13.88 -0.07
CA GLN A 186 -17.30 14.06 -1.44
C GLN A 186 -16.31 13.46 -2.47
N SER A 187 -15.66 14.29 -3.28
CA SER A 187 -14.69 13.90 -4.30
C SER A 187 -13.22 14.03 -3.86
N LEU A 188 -12.96 14.33 -2.59
CA LEU A 188 -11.62 14.48 -2.04
C LEU A 188 -11.28 13.29 -1.15
N TYR A 189 -10.22 12.56 -1.47
CA TYR A 189 -9.64 11.57 -0.60
C TYR A 189 -8.52 12.19 0.24
N VAL A 190 -8.41 11.77 1.49
CA VAL A 190 -7.43 12.27 2.44
C VAL A 190 -6.78 11.13 3.22
N LEU A 191 -5.52 11.34 3.59
CA LEU A 191 -4.74 10.50 4.46
C LEU A 191 -3.96 11.38 5.43
N GLY A 192 -3.94 11.00 6.70
CA GLY A 192 -3.07 11.61 7.71
C GLY A 192 -2.40 10.55 8.55
N GLN A 193 -1.16 10.83 8.95
CA GLN A 193 -0.37 9.92 9.74
C GLN A 193 0.62 10.65 10.64
N CYS A 194 0.73 10.21 11.88
CA CYS A 194 1.78 10.63 12.82
C CYS A 194 2.81 9.51 13.06
N GLU A 195 3.99 9.89 13.54
CA GLU A 195 4.98 8.99 14.13
C GLU A 195 4.38 8.35 15.39
N GLY A 196 4.54 7.05 15.54
CA GLY A 196 3.85 6.27 16.57
C GLY A 196 4.27 6.55 18.02
N ASP A 197 5.25 7.43 18.25
CA ASP A 197 5.66 7.89 19.58
C ASP A 197 4.98 9.19 20.02
N LEU A 198 4.22 9.85 19.14
CA LEU A 198 3.49 11.07 19.49
C LEU A 198 2.27 10.78 20.38
N ALA A 199 1.99 11.70 21.30
CA ALA A 199 0.71 11.70 21.99
C ALA A 199 -0.42 12.06 21.02
N LYS A 200 -1.66 11.67 21.36
CA LYS A 200 -2.83 11.91 20.49
C LYS A 200 -3.04 13.39 20.20
N ASP A 201 -2.91 14.26 21.20
CA ASP A 201 -3.11 15.70 21.01
C ASP A 201 -1.98 16.32 20.19
N ASP A 202 -0.71 15.98 20.49
CA ASP A 202 0.46 16.42 19.70
C ASP A 202 0.36 15.97 18.23
N CYS A 203 -0.17 14.77 18.00
CA CYS A 203 -0.45 14.27 16.66
C CYS A 203 -1.51 15.11 15.93
N GLY A 204 -2.59 15.51 16.63
CA GLY A 204 -3.59 16.42 16.09
C GLY A 204 -2.99 17.77 15.70
N ASP A 205 -2.18 18.36 16.58
CA ASP A 205 -1.51 19.64 16.34
C ASP A 205 -0.49 19.56 15.19
N CYS A 206 0.22 18.45 15.07
CA CYS A 206 1.14 18.21 13.96
C CYS A 206 0.38 18.12 12.63
N VAL A 207 -0.70 17.34 12.58
CA VAL A 207 -1.55 17.21 11.38
C VAL A 207 -2.12 18.56 10.97
N LYS A 208 -2.64 19.33 11.93
CA LYS A 208 -3.12 20.70 11.68
C LYS A 208 -2.03 21.61 11.10
N SER A 209 -0.81 21.53 11.63
CA SER A 209 0.32 22.25 11.06
C SER A 209 0.64 21.81 9.63
N ALA A 210 0.47 20.53 9.30
CA ALA A 210 0.68 20.01 7.95
C ALA A 210 -0.40 20.50 6.98
N GLU A 211 -1.64 20.66 7.45
CA GLU A 211 -2.76 21.24 6.70
C GLU A 211 -2.51 22.72 6.37
N ASP A 212 -2.04 23.49 7.35
CA ASP A 212 -1.65 24.89 7.14
C ASP A 212 -0.51 25.01 6.12
N GLN A 213 0.48 24.13 6.20
CA GLN A 213 1.52 24.03 5.18
C GLN A 213 0.96 23.64 3.82
N ALA A 214 -0.03 22.75 3.74
CA ALA A 214 -0.65 22.39 2.48
C ALA A 214 -1.36 23.59 1.84
N LYS A 215 -2.06 24.40 2.64
CA LYS A 215 -2.72 25.64 2.19
C LYS A 215 -1.69 26.66 1.70
N ALA A 216 -0.64 26.90 2.48
CA ALA A 216 0.40 27.89 2.17
C ALA A 216 1.26 27.48 0.96
N GLN A 217 1.55 26.18 0.81
CA GLN A 217 2.56 25.69 -0.13
C GLN A 217 1.96 25.07 -1.40
N CYS A 218 0.72 24.57 -1.35
CA CYS A 218 0.03 23.87 -2.43
C CYS A 218 -1.45 24.31 -2.54
N GLY A 219 -1.78 25.56 -2.17
CA GLY A 219 -3.17 26.05 -2.07
C GLY A 219 -4.03 25.85 -3.32
N ASP A 220 -3.45 26.02 -4.51
CA ASP A 220 -4.14 25.89 -5.80
C ASP A 220 -4.10 24.48 -6.41
N SER A 221 -3.41 23.55 -5.75
CA SER A 221 -3.23 22.18 -6.25
C SER A 221 -4.40 21.30 -5.83
N ILE A 222 -4.87 20.47 -6.76
CA ILE A 222 -5.99 19.53 -6.50
C ILE A 222 -5.54 18.28 -5.73
N SER A 223 -4.24 18.10 -5.56
CA SER A 223 -3.64 17.10 -4.70
C SER A 223 -2.38 17.64 -4.07
N ALA A 224 -2.04 17.15 -2.88
CA ALA A 224 -0.75 17.43 -2.25
C ALA A 224 -0.34 16.30 -1.32
N GLN A 225 0.96 16.21 -1.07
CA GLN A 225 1.56 15.42 0.00
C GLN A 225 2.49 16.33 0.78
N ILE A 226 2.28 16.46 2.08
CA ILE A 226 3.07 17.30 2.98
C ILE A 226 3.70 16.40 4.04
N TYR A 227 5.03 16.47 4.16
CA TYR A 227 5.81 15.70 5.12
C TYR A 227 6.46 16.66 6.11
N LEU A 228 5.98 16.65 7.35
CA LEU A 228 6.64 17.28 8.47
C LEU A 228 7.59 16.29 9.15
N HIS A 229 8.28 16.71 10.20
CA HIS A 229 9.25 15.86 10.89
C HIS A 229 8.58 14.62 11.50
N LYS A 230 7.47 14.82 12.23
CA LYS A 230 6.76 13.77 12.96
C LYS A 230 5.39 13.37 12.38
N CYS A 231 4.89 14.04 11.34
CA CYS A 231 3.62 13.66 10.72
C CYS A 231 3.59 13.99 9.22
N SER A 232 2.59 13.45 8.52
CA SER A 232 2.35 13.73 7.12
C SER A 232 0.86 13.71 6.80
N ILE A 233 0.47 14.52 5.82
CA ILE A 233 -0.86 14.46 5.22
C ILE A 233 -0.76 14.31 3.71
N SER A 234 -1.77 13.71 3.11
CA SER A 234 -1.99 13.79 1.68
C SER A 234 -3.46 13.96 1.36
N TYR A 235 -3.74 14.64 0.26
CA TYR A 235 -5.08 14.69 -0.30
C TYR A 235 -5.02 14.58 -1.82
N SER A 236 -6.08 14.03 -2.40
CA SER A 236 -6.23 13.93 -3.85
C SER A 236 -7.69 14.07 -4.24
N PHE A 237 -7.96 15.04 -5.11
CA PHE A 237 -9.28 15.23 -5.71
C PHE A 237 -9.48 14.31 -6.90
N TYR A 238 -10.59 13.58 -6.91
CA TYR A 238 -10.99 12.74 -8.03
C TYR A 238 -12.05 13.44 -8.87
N TYR A 239 -11.68 13.87 -10.09
CA TYR A 239 -12.66 14.35 -11.05
C TYR A 239 -13.38 13.16 -11.69
N LYS A 240 -14.70 13.09 -11.52
CA LYS A 240 -15.53 12.17 -12.33
C LYS A 240 -15.55 12.71 -13.76
N LYS A 241 -14.70 12.17 -14.63
CA LYS A 241 -14.64 12.61 -16.03
C LYS A 241 -15.97 12.26 -16.71
N GLY A 242 -16.82 13.27 -16.97
CA GLY A 242 -17.93 13.14 -17.89
C GLY A 242 -17.40 12.72 -19.26
N SER A 243 -17.98 11.66 -19.83
CA SER A 243 -17.70 11.09 -21.15
C SER A 243 -17.27 12.13 -22.17
N SER A 244 -15.97 12.21 -22.44
CA SER A 244 -15.41 12.92 -23.59
C SER A 244 -14.19 12.15 -24.08
N THR A 245 -14.28 11.77 -25.35
CA THR A 245 -13.36 10.93 -26.09
C THR A 245 -12.04 11.65 -26.33
N SER A 246 -10.94 10.88 -26.25
CA SER A 246 -9.58 11.09 -26.78
C SER A 246 -8.46 11.62 -25.85
N SER A 247 -7.36 10.85 -25.92
CA SER A 247 -5.96 11.00 -25.47
C SER A 247 -5.63 11.05 -23.96
N SER A 248 -5.02 9.94 -23.52
CA SER A 248 -4.21 9.63 -22.30
C SER A 248 -3.65 10.81 -21.49
N PRO A 249 -3.59 10.71 -20.14
CA PRO A 249 -2.66 9.80 -19.46
C PRO A 249 -3.21 9.14 -18.17
N GLY A 250 -2.44 8.17 -17.65
CA GLY A 250 -2.43 7.86 -16.21
C GLY A 250 -3.44 6.82 -15.74
N ARG A 251 -2.96 5.58 -15.65
CA ARG A 251 -3.65 4.36 -15.22
C ARG A 251 -4.17 4.47 -13.77
N ALA A 252 -5.49 4.49 -13.59
CA ALA A 252 -6.14 4.15 -12.33
C ALA A 252 -7.56 3.59 -12.56
N ILE A 253 -7.71 2.33 -12.16
CA ILE A 253 -8.92 1.71 -11.59
C ILE A 253 -10.18 1.67 -12.47
N GLU A 254 -10.27 0.61 -13.27
CA GLU A 254 -11.52 -0.14 -13.42
C GLU A 254 -11.19 -1.64 -13.34
N LYS A 255 -11.31 -2.23 -12.15
CA LYS A 255 -11.65 -3.65 -12.02
C LYS A 255 -12.79 -3.77 -11.04
N ILE A 256 -13.97 -3.50 -11.57
CA ILE A 256 -15.25 -3.78 -10.92
C ILE A 256 -15.32 -5.29 -10.66
N PHE A 257 -15.59 -5.59 -9.39
CA PHE A 257 -16.01 -6.88 -8.85
C PHE A 257 -16.83 -7.72 -9.85
N SER A 258 -16.31 -8.90 -10.20
CA SER A 258 -17.12 -10.05 -10.61
C SER A 258 -16.77 -11.22 -9.69
N PHE A 259 -17.12 -11.05 -8.42
CA PHE A 259 -16.75 -11.91 -7.31
C PHE A 259 -17.68 -13.10 -6.97
N PRO A 260 -18.68 -13.56 -7.77
CA PRO A 260 -19.37 -14.81 -7.40
C PRO A 260 -18.83 -16.05 -8.13
N CYS A 261 -18.01 -15.93 -9.19
CA CYS A 261 -17.66 -17.09 -10.01
C CYS A 261 -16.40 -17.85 -9.53
N PHE A 262 -15.48 -17.16 -8.83
CA PHE A 262 -14.17 -17.74 -8.46
C PHE A 262 -14.24 -18.62 -7.21
N VAL A 263 -15.07 -18.24 -6.23
CA VAL A 263 -15.22 -18.97 -4.95
C VAL A 263 -15.88 -20.34 -5.14
N VAL A 264 -16.80 -20.44 -6.11
CA VAL A 264 -17.55 -21.68 -6.41
C VAL A 264 -16.63 -22.73 -7.04
N LEU A 265 -15.65 -22.32 -7.85
CA LEU A 265 -14.72 -23.25 -8.52
C LEU A 265 -13.67 -23.80 -7.54
N THR A 266 -13.22 -22.99 -6.59
CA THR A 266 -12.27 -23.44 -5.55
C THR A 266 -12.91 -24.37 -4.52
N MET A 267 -14.17 -24.13 -4.10
CA MET A 267 -14.90 -25.06 -3.22
C MET A 267 -15.17 -26.42 -3.89
N TYR A 268 -15.37 -26.44 -5.20
CA TYR A 268 -15.54 -27.67 -5.96
C TYR A 268 -14.26 -28.52 -5.98
N TYR A 269 -13.10 -27.90 -6.19
CA TYR A 269 -11.82 -28.61 -6.24
C TYR A 269 -11.36 -29.14 -4.88
N THR A 270 -11.60 -28.42 -3.79
CA THR A 270 -11.31 -28.92 -2.44
C THR A 270 -12.26 -30.02 -1.99
N CYS A 271 -13.53 -30.00 -2.42
CA CYS A 271 -14.48 -31.07 -2.10
C CYS A 271 -14.14 -32.39 -2.82
N VAL A 272 -13.72 -32.33 -4.09
CA VAL A 272 -13.33 -33.52 -4.89
C VAL A 272 -12.04 -34.18 -4.39
N SER A 273 -11.13 -33.41 -3.76
CA SER A 273 -9.86 -33.94 -3.24
C SER A 273 -9.94 -34.55 -1.84
N SER A 274 -11.10 -34.47 -1.17
CA SER A 274 -11.29 -34.89 0.22
C SER A 274 -11.91 -36.29 0.41
N LEU A 275 -12.14 -37.07 -0.65
CA LEU A 275 -12.74 -38.40 -0.53
C LEU A 275 -11.66 -39.49 -0.29
N PRO A 276 -11.71 -40.24 0.83
CA PRO A 276 -10.77 -41.32 1.06
C PRO A 276 -11.01 -42.46 0.07
N GLY A 277 -9.91 -42.98 -0.49
CA GLY A 277 -9.95 -44.09 -1.43
C GLY A 277 -10.24 -45.42 -0.75
N GLU A 278 -11.38 -46.03 -1.08
CA GLU A 278 -11.63 -47.45 -0.84
C GLU A 278 -12.04 -48.15 -2.14
N LYS A 279 -11.41 -49.30 -2.40
CA LYS A 279 -11.53 -50.07 -3.65
C LYS A 279 -12.99 -50.49 -3.90
N ARG A 280 -13.63 -49.96 -4.95
CA ARG A 280 -14.87 -50.54 -5.54
C ARG A 280 -14.86 -50.51 -7.07
N SER A 281 -15.61 -51.46 -7.64
CA SER A 281 -15.60 -51.90 -9.04
C SER A 281 -16.02 -50.84 -10.07
N LEU A 282 -15.54 -51.06 -11.30
CA LEU A 282 -15.52 -50.15 -12.46
C LEU A 282 -16.89 -49.60 -12.93
N ASP A 283 -18.01 -50.17 -12.47
CA ASP A 283 -19.34 -49.82 -13.01
C ASP A 283 -20.02 -48.67 -12.25
N THR A 284 -19.68 -48.45 -10.97
CA THR A 284 -20.23 -47.35 -10.17
C THR A 284 -19.60 -45.99 -10.53
N GLN A 285 -18.37 -45.99 -11.04
CA GLN A 285 -17.61 -44.78 -11.36
C GLN A 285 -18.14 -44.06 -12.63
N ARG A 286 -18.68 -44.79 -13.61
CA ARG A 286 -19.29 -44.22 -14.81
C ARG A 286 -20.62 -43.50 -14.50
N THR A 287 -21.44 -44.07 -13.63
CA THR A 287 -22.74 -43.48 -13.26
C THR A 287 -22.58 -42.18 -12.47
N VAL A 288 -21.61 -42.12 -11.55
CA VAL A 288 -21.32 -40.89 -10.78
C VAL A 288 -20.70 -39.80 -11.68
N ALA A 289 -19.81 -40.17 -12.61
CA ALA A 289 -19.21 -39.20 -13.54
C ALA A 289 -20.24 -38.61 -14.53
N LEU A 290 -21.21 -39.41 -14.99
CA LEU A 290 -22.28 -38.94 -15.88
C LEU A 290 -23.30 -38.07 -15.14
N ALA A 291 -23.64 -38.39 -13.89
CA ALA A 291 -24.53 -37.56 -13.08
C ALA A 291 -23.88 -36.21 -12.72
N VAL A 292 -22.63 -36.21 -12.24
CA VAL A 292 -21.93 -34.99 -11.83
C VAL A 292 -21.56 -34.11 -13.04
N GLY A 293 -21.21 -34.71 -14.18
CA GLY A 293 -20.97 -33.99 -15.44
C GLY A 293 -22.24 -33.31 -15.97
N GLY A 294 -23.41 -33.95 -15.81
CA GLY A 294 -24.69 -33.39 -16.21
C GLY A 294 -25.07 -32.13 -15.41
N PHE A 295 -24.93 -32.17 -14.08
CA PHE A 295 -25.22 -31.01 -13.23
C PHE A 295 -24.24 -29.86 -13.44
N ALA A 296 -22.96 -30.15 -13.67
CA ALA A 296 -21.96 -29.12 -13.99
C ALA A 296 -22.23 -28.44 -15.33
N ALA A 297 -22.61 -29.21 -16.36
CA ALA A 297 -22.98 -28.67 -17.66
C ALA A 297 -24.24 -27.80 -17.57
N LEU A 298 -25.25 -28.23 -16.79
CA LEU A 298 -26.47 -27.45 -16.57
C LEU A 298 -26.17 -26.13 -15.85
N GLY A 299 -25.34 -26.17 -14.81
CA GLY A 299 -24.93 -24.97 -14.06
C GLY A 299 -24.18 -23.98 -14.93
N PHE A 300 -23.24 -24.46 -15.76
CA PHE A 300 -22.51 -23.61 -16.70
C PHE A 300 -23.42 -22.98 -17.76
N LEU A 301 -24.41 -23.72 -18.24
CA LEU A 301 -25.38 -23.24 -19.23
C LEU A 301 -26.30 -22.15 -18.64
N ILE A 302 -26.73 -22.30 -17.39
CA ILE A 302 -27.50 -21.28 -16.66
C ILE A 302 -26.67 -20.00 -16.48
N VAL A 303 -25.40 -20.11 -16.06
CA VAL A 303 -24.51 -18.94 -15.91
C VAL A 303 -24.29 -18.24 -17.25
N CYS A 304 -24.04 -18.98 -18.33
CA CYS A 304 -23.91 -18.42 -19.67
C CYS A 304 -25.20 -17.68 -20.11
N LEU A 305 -26.38 -18.22 -19.82
CA LEU A 305 -27.65 -17.57 -20.14
C LEU A 305 -27.88 -16.29 -19.31
N LEU A 306 -27.47 -16.27 -18.04
CA LEU A 306 -27.54 -15.07 -17.18
C LEU A 306 -26.54 -13.98 -17.63
N CYS A 307 -25.34 -14.38 -18.08
CA CYS A 307 -24.37 -13.49 -18.71
C CYS A 307 -24.90 -12.95 -20.06
N LEU A 308 -25.55 -13.78 -20.89
CA LEU A 308 -26.15 -13.32 -22.13
C LEU A 308 -27.28 -12.31 -21.88
N LYS A 309 -28.15 -12.57 -20.89
CA LYS A 309 -29.23 -11.65 -20.51
C LYS A 309 -28.71 -10.31 -20.01
N SER A 310 -27.62 -10.29 -19.24
CA SER A 310 -27.00 -9.05 -18.75
C SER A 310 -26.30 -8.26 -19.86
N VAL A 311 -25.72 -8.93 -20.86
CA VAL A 311 -25.18 -8.29 -22.07
C VAL A 311 -26.29 -7.72 -22.97
N LEU A 312 -27.41 -8.44 -23.13
CA LEU A 312 -28.55 -7.96 -23.92
C LEU A 312 -29.28 -6.79 -23.24
N LYS A 313 -29.41 -6.79 -21.91
CA LYS A 313 -29.94 -5.65 -21.16
C LYS A 313 -29.09 -4.38 -21.37
N LYS A 314 -27.77 -4.52 -21.53
CA LYS A 314 -26.84 -3.43 -21.83
C LYS A 314 -26.98 -2.85 -23.25
N LYS A 315 -27.65 -3.53 -24.18
CA LYS A 315 -27.94 -3.03 -25.53
C LYS A 315 -29.31 -2.35 -25.65
N GLY A 316 -30.19 -2.47 -24.65
CA GLY A 316 -31.51 -1.83 -24.63
C GLY A 316 -31.49 -0.34 -24.29
N ASP A 317 -30.45 0.16 -23.62
CA ASP A 317 -30.36 1.57 -23.19
C ASP A 317 -29.60 2.46 -24.20
N LYS A 318 -29.63 2.09 -25.49
CA LYS A 318 -28.99 2.85 -26.58
C LYS A 318 -29.92 3.13 -27.78
N TYR A 319 -31.22 3.17 -27.56
CA TYR A 319 -32.17 3.88 -28.43
C TYR A 319 -33.20 4.61 -27.58
#